data_AF-A0A511KBB4-F1
#
_entry.id   AF-A0A511KBB4-F1
#
_cell.length_a   1.000
_cell.length_b   1.000
_cell.length_c   1.000
_cell.angle_alpha   90.00
_cell.angle_beta   90.00
_cell.angle_gamma   90.00
#
_symmetry.space_group_name_H-M   'P 1'
#
loop_
_entity.id
_entity.type
_entity.pdbx_description
1 polymer ?
#
loop_
_entity_poly.entity_id
_entity_poly.type
_entity_poly.pdbx_seq_one_letter_code
_entity_poly.pdbx_strand_id
1 'polypeptide(L)'
;MSLRILVDRIRRIRTFKDEGKAAFNVGKYNVAIEKYTDATKVDPGNKAVRTPSYLNRELALYKDHYGILGIERNPTVTEFRAAYKKLSLETHPDRGGDEERFKEIKASYEFLTDERRRERYDQGDSDAEGPDYEDLFGADGIPFFFFFFFLNDLLNSYTRGGGRGRGGARGHKS
;
A
#
# COMPACT_ATOMS: atom_id res chain seq x y z
N MET A 1 27.54 6.52 33.56
CA MET A 1 27.49 6.69 32.09
C MET A 1 28.35 7.91 31.74
N SER A 2 29.34 7.77 30.86
CA SER A 2 30.26 8.87 30.53
C SER A 2 29.58 9.93 29.66
N LEU A 3 29.84 11.22 29.92
CA LEU A 3 29.30 12.36 29.15
C LEU A 3 29.56 12.23 27.64
N ARG A 4 30.71 11.65 27.25
CA ARG A 4 31.05 11.35 25.85
C ARG A 4 30.04 10.42 25.17
N ILE A 5 29.64 9.36 25.87
CA ILE A 5 28.68 8.37 25.34
C ILE A 5 27.31 9.01 25.11
N LEU A 6 26.89 9.91 26.01
CA LEU A 6 25.62 10.63 25.87
C LEU A 6 25.64 11.60 24.67
N VAL A 7 26.72 12.35 24.51
CA VAL A 7 26.90 13.29 23.39
C VAL A 7 26.90 12.55 22.06
N ASP A 8 27.61 11.42 21.96
CA ASP A 8 27.65 10.61 20.74
C ASP A 8 26.29 10.00 20.41
N ARG A 9 25.50 9.60 21.42
CA ARG A 9 24.14 9.12 21.25
C ARG A 9 23.22 10.21 20.68
N ILE A 10 23.28 11.42 21.25
CA ILE A 10 22.46 12.56 20.79
C ILE A 10 22.82 12.94 19.35
N ARG A 11 24.12 12.96 19.01
CA ARG A 11 24.57 13.22 17.64
C ARG A 11 24.01 12.21 16.66
N ARG A 12 24.14 10.91 16.94
CA ARG A 12 23.60 9.84 16.08
C ARG A 12 22.09 9.98 15.84
N ILE A 13 21.32 10.26 16.90
CA ILE A 13 19.87 10.46 16.78
C ILE A 13 19.55 11.63 15.83
N ARG A 14 20.27 12.76 15.96
CA ARG A 14 20.08 13.90 15.06
C ARG A 14 20.41 13.54 13.62
N THR A 15 21.56 12.92 13.38
CA THR A 15 21.98 12.47 12.06
C THR A 15 20.93 11.57 11.40
N PHE A 16 20.43 10.55 12.09
CA PHE A 16 19.39 9.68 11.53
C PHE A 16 18.08 10.41 11.22
N LYS A 17 17.68 11.38 12.04
CA LYS A 17 16.48 12.18 11.77
C LYS A 17 16.67 13.12 10.57
N ASP A 18 17.84 13.74 10.45
CA ASP A 18 18.14 14.65 9.36
C ASP A 18 18.25 13.89 8.03
N GLU A 19 18.90 12.72 8.03
CA GLU A 19 18.95 11.80 6.89
C GLU A 19 17.57 11.28 6.51
N GLY A 20 16.75 10.87 7.49
CA GLY A 20 15.39 10.41 7.25
C GLY A 20 14.49 11.51 6.65
N LYS A 21 14.66 12.76 7.10
CA LYS A 21 13.95 13.92 6.55
C LYS A 21 14.40 14.24 5.13
N ALA A 22 15.70 14.18 4.86
CA ALA A 22 16.25 14.39 3.52
C ALA A 22 15.73 13.32 2.55
N ALA A 23 15.76 12.04 2.95
CA ALA A 23 15.23 10.94 2.15
C ALA A 23 13.72 11.09 1.86
N PHE A 24 12.92 11.47 2.87
CA PHE A 24 11.49 11.71 2.70
C PHE A 24 11.18 12.82 1.69
N ASN A 25 11.95 13.91 1.72
CA ASN A 25 11.76 15.03 0.79
C ASN A 25 12.14 14.68 -0.66
N VAL A 26 13.00 13.68 -0.85
CA VAL A 26 13.45 13.20 -2.18
C VAL A 26 12.56 12.05 -2.68
N GLY A 27 11.49 11.68 -1.96
CA GLY A 27 10.62 10.56 -2.32
C GLY A 27 11.21 9.18 -1.99
N LYS A 28 12.36 9.11 -1.33
CA LYS A 28 12.99 7.85 -0.90
C LYS A 28 12.41 7.38 0.43
N TYR A 29 11.13 7.03 0.40
CA TYR A 29 10.35 6.66 1.59
C TYR A 29 10.93 5.43 2.29
N ASN A 30 11.46 4.46 1.53
CA ASN A 30 12.16 3.29 2.06
C ASN A 30 13.34 3.66 2.97
N VAL A 31 14.23 4.54 2.48
CA VAL A 31 15.38 5.02 3.23
C VAL A 31 14.92 5.84 4.43
N ALA A 32 13.88 6.66 4.28
CA ALA A 32 13.31 7.42 5.39
C ALA A 32 12.81 6.50 6.52
N ILE A 33 12.08 5.43 6.18
CA ILE A 33 11.55 4.44 7.13
C ILE A 33 12.68 3.77 7.93
N GLU A 34 13.74 3.35 7.24
CA GLU A 34 14.91 2.71 7.87
C GLU A 34 15.59 3.68 8.84
N LYS A 35 15.85 4.91 8.41
CA LYS A 35 16.51 5.94 9.23
C LYS A 35 15.70 6.32 10.47
N TYR A 36 14.39 6.45 10.35
CA TYR A 36 13.53 6.68 11.52
C TYR A 36 13.48 5.47 12.45
N THR A 37 13.51 4.26 11.90
CA THR A 37 13.59 3.02 12.68
C THR A 37 14.91 2.95 13.46
N ASP A 38 16.03 3.25 12.82
CA ASP A 38 17.34 3.28 13.47
C ASP A 38 17.46 4.35 14.55
N ALA A 39 16.85 5.52 14.34
CA ALA A 39 16.77 6.54 15.38
C ALA A 39 16.10 6.02 16.67
N THR A 40 15.10 5.13 16.56
CA THR A 40 14.46 4.52 17.74
C THR A 40 15.32 3.45 18.42
N LYS A 41 16.21 2.77 17.68
CA LYS A 41 17.13 1.75 18.22
C LYS A 41 18.25 2.37 19.06
N VAL A 42 18.66 3.61 18.75
CA VAL A 42 19.75 4.30 19.48
C VAL A 42 19.39 4.60 20.94
N ASP A 43 18.12 4.93 21.21
CA ASP A 43 17.61 5.12 22.57
C ASP A 43 16.13 4.70 22.70
N PRO A 44 15.86 3.40 22.91
CA PRO A 44 14.49 2.88 22.96
C PRO A 44 13.63 3.44 24.11
N GLY A 45 14.28 3.92 25.18
CA GLY A 45 13.62 4.50 26.35
C GLY A 45 13.23 5.96 26.20
N ASN A 46 13.77 6.66 25.21
CA ASN A 46 13.57 8.10 25.05
C ASN A 46 12.29 8.42 24.27
N LYS A 47 11.20 8.70 25.01
CA LYS A 47 9.89 9.06 24.43
C LYS A 47 9.95 10.29 23.51
N ALA A 48 10.81 11.27 23.78
CA ALA A 48 10.92 12.49 22.97
C ALA A 48 11.50 12.24 21.56
N VAL A 49 12.24 11.15 21.39
CA VAL A 49 12.80 10.72 20.10
C VAL A 49 11.88 9.69 19.44
N ARG A 50 11.41 8.74 20.26
CA ARG A 50 10.59 7.62 19.81
C ARG A 50 9.27 8.07 19.17
N THR A 51 8.54 8.98 19.82
CA THR A 51 7.22 9.40 19.33
C THR A 51 7.30 10.11 17.98
N PRO A 52 8.14 11.14 17.78
CA PRO A 52 8.25 11.78 16.47
C PRO A 52 8.83 10.87 15.38
N SER A 53 9.79 10.00 15.72
CA SER A 53 10.34 9.05 14.76
C SER A 53 9.32 8.03 14.28
N TYR A 54 8.44 7.53 15.16
CA TYR A 54 7.34 6.67 14.73
C TYR A 54 6.36 7.41 13.83
N LEU A 55 5.94 8.62 14.20
CA LEU A 55 5.03 9.41 13.36
C LEU A 55 5.61 9.65 11.96
N ASN A 56 6.88 10.06 11.88
CA ASN A 56 7.52 10.30 10.59
C ASN A 56 7.72 9.01 9.77
N ARG A 57 7.94 7.88 10.44
CA ARG A 57 7.97 6.57 9.78
C ARG A 57 6.60 6.19 9.24
N GLU A 58 5.54 6.35 10.03
CA GLU A 58 4.16 6.07 9.58
C GLU A 58 3.78 6.97 8.40
N LEU A 59 4.18 8.24 8.43
CA LEU A 59 3.99 9.15 7.29
C LEU A 59 4.76 8.69 6.04
N ALA A 60 5.97 8.17 6.21
CA ALA A 60 6.74 7.61 5.10
C ALA A 60 6.11 6.31 4.57
N LEU A 61 5.58 5.45 5.45
CA LEU A 61 4.83 4.26 5.06
C LEU A 61 3.54 4.62 4.33
N TYR A 62 2.81 5.63 4.79
CA TYR A 62 1.60 6.12 4.14
C TYR A 62 1.86 6.67 2.73
N LYS A 63 3.08 7.11 2.44
CA LYS A 63 3.50 7.55 1.11
C LYS A 63 4.17 6.44 0.27
N ASP A 64 4.57 5.33 0.88
CA ASP A 64 5.17 4.19 0.20
C ASP A 64 4.06 3.32 -0.44
N HIS A 65 4.18 2.94 -1.71
CA HIS A 65 3.19 2.10 -2.40
C HIS A 65 2.87 0.80 -1.64
N TYR A 66 3.87 0.19 -1.01
CA TYR A 66 3.66 -1.01 -0.18
C TYR A 66 2.89 -0.71 1.10
N GLY A 67 3.15 0.45 1.72
CA GLY A 67 2.45 0.88 2.93
C GLY A 67 1.02 1.32 2.67
N ILE A 68 0.72 1.93 1.50
CA ILE A 68 -0.64 2.23 1.05
C ILE A 68 -1.48 0.95 0.93
N LEU A 69 -0.89 -0.12 0.40
CA LEU A 69 -1.56 -1.43 0.30
C LEU A 69 -1.51 -2.23 1.62
N GLY A 70 -0.74 -1.78 2.61
CA GLY A 70 -0.59 -2.47 3.89
C GLY A 70 0.08 -3.84 3.78
N ILE A 71 0.98 -4.02 2.82
CA ILE A 71 1.68 -5.28 2.56
C ILE A 71 3.19 -5.13 2.79
N GLU A 72 3.84 -6.26 3.08
CA GLU A 72 5.30 -6.30 3.16
C GLU A 72 5.94 -6.20 1.76
N ARG A 73 7.24 -5.86 1.73
CA ARG A 73 8.03 -5.86 0.50
C ARG A 73 8.21 -7.30 0.00
N ASN A 74 8.24 -7.48 -1.33
CA ASN A 74 8.20 -8.79 -1.98
C ASN A 74 6.97 -9.63 -1.60
N PRO A 75 5.74 -9.08 -1.70
CA PRO A 75 4.53 -9.84 -1.42
C PRO A 75 4.38 -10.95 -2.46
N THR A 76 3.77 -12.07 -2.06
CA THR A 76 3.32 -13.05 -3.03
C THR A 76 2.22 -12.45 -3.91
N VAL A 77 2.07 -12.93 -5.16
CA VAL A 77 1.02 -12.48 -6.08
C VAL A 77 -0.38 -12.62 -5.44
N THR A 78 -0.56 -13.64 -4.61
CA THR A 78 -1.80 -13.89 -3.86
C THR A 78 -2.06 -12.84 -2.79
N GLU A 79 -1.04 -12.45 -2.00
CA GLU A 79 -1.17 -11.40 -0.98
C GLU A 79 -1.41 -10.05 -1.62
N PHE A 80 -0.68 -9.75 -2.70
CA PHE A 80 -0.82 -8.51 -3.47
C PHE A 80 -2.25 -8.31 -3.99
N ARG A 81 -2.84 -9.35 -4.60
CA ARG A 81 -4.23 -9.32 -5.10
C ARG A 81 -5.26 -9.29 -3.97
N ALA A 82 -5.01 -10.01 -2.88
CA ALA A 82 -5.93 -10.06 -1.75
C ALA A 82 -6.02 -8.72 -1.01
N ALA A 83 -4.87 -8.06 -0.79
CA ALA A 83 -4.80 -6.75 -0.15
C ALA A 83 -5.54 -5.69 -0.96
N TYR A 84 -5.30 -5.64 -2.28
CA TYR A 84 -6.00 -4.74 -3.18
C TYR A 84 -7.51 -4.95 -3.16
N LYS A 85 -7.97 -6.21 -3.31
CA LYS A 85 -9.41 -6.53 -3.28
C LYS A 85 -10.07 -6.08 -1.98
N LYS A 86 -9.43 -6.31 -0.83
CA LYS A 86 -9.94 -5.91 0.47
C LYS A 86 -10.06 -4.39 0.58
N LEU A 87 -8.99 -3.66 0.26
CA LEU A 87 -8.94 -2.20 0.36
C LEU A 87 -9.90 -1.50 -0.60
N SER A 88 -10.04 -2.01 -1.84
CA SER A 88 -11.00 -1.48 -2.81
C SER A 88 -12.45 -1.64 -2.36
N LEU A 89 -12.79 -2.74 -1.67
CA LEU A 89 -14.15 -2.96 -1.16
C LEU A 89 -14.46 -2.08 0.06
N GLU A 90 -13.46 -1.81 0.91
CA GLU A 90 -13.57 -0.95 2.09
C GLU A 90 -13.64 0.54 1.73
N THR A 91 -12.95 0.95 0.66
CA THR A 91 -12.79 2.37 0.28
C THR A 91 -13.73 2.80 -0.85
N HIS A 92 -14.61 1.93 -1.33
CA HIS A 92 -15.50 2.24 -2.45
C HIS A 92 -16.48 3.39 -2.12
N PRO A 93 -16.64 4.40 -3.01
CA PRO A 93 -17.51 5.56 -2.75
C PRO A 93 -18.97 5.18 -2.51
N ASP A 94 -19.50 4.16 -3.20
CA ASP A 94 -20.86 3.65 -2.96
C ASP A 94 -21.11 3.09 -1.56
N ARG A 95 -20.04 2.79 -0.80
CA ARG A 95 -20.13 2.34 0.60
C ARG A 95 -19.81 3.44 1.60
N GLY A 96 -19.74 4.69 1.15
CA GLY A 96 -19.34 5.84 1.97
C GLY A 96 -17.82 5.92 2.20
N GLY A 97 -17.03 5.29 1.34
CA GLY A 97 -15.57 5.38 1.36
C GLY A 97 -15.02 6.67 0.74
N ASP A 98 -13.75 6.92 0.99
CA ASP A 98 -13.03 8.11 0.52
C ASP A 98 -12.49 7.90 -0.91
N GLU A 99 -12.97 8.70 -1.86
CA GLU A 99 -12.60 8.62 -3.27
C GLU A 99 -11.10 8.89 -3.50
N GLU A 100 -10.50 9.82 -2.74
CA GLU A 100 -9.06 10.13 -2.88
C GLU A 100 -8.22 8.93 -2.47
N ARG A 101 -8.58 8.31 -1.35
CA ARG A 101 -7.91 7.10 -0.86
C ARG A 101 -8.07 5.92 -1.83
N PHE A 102 -9.23 5.80 -2.48
CA PHE A 102 -9.44 4.78 -3.52
C PHE A 102 -8.51 5.00 -4.72
N LYS A 103 -8.31 6.25 -5.15
CA LYS A 103 -7.36 6.60 -6.21
C LYS A 103 -5.92 6.28 -5.82
N GLU A 104 -5.50 6.58 -4.58
CA GLU A 104 -4.15 6.25 -4.06
C GLU A 104 -3.87 4.74 -4.03
N ILE A 105 -4.84 3.95 -3.55
CA ILE A 105 -4.75 2.48 -3.51
C ILE A 105 -4.59 1.91 -4.92
N LYS A 106 -5.38 2.43 -5.86
CA LYS A 106 -5.34 2.03 -7.27
C LYS A 106 -4.01 2.38 -7.92
N ALA A 107 -3.54 3.62 -7.78
CA ALA A 107 -2.26 4.06 -8.34
C ALA A 107 -1.11 3.21 -7.82
N SER A 108 -1.12 2.87 -6.53
CA SER A 108 -0.10 2.01 -5.91
C SER A 108 -0.13 0.57 -6.43
N TYR A 109 -1.33 0.02 -6.65
CA TYR A 109 -1.47 -1.31 -7.24
C TYR A 109 -0.96 -1.36 -8.68
N GLU A 110 -1.31 -0.36 -9.50
CA GLU A 110 -0.84 -0.28 -10.89
C GLU A 110 0.68 -0.11 -10.96
N PHE A 111 1.25 0.76 -10.11
CA PHE A 111 2.69 0.96 -10.00
C PHE A 111 3.43 -0.35 -9.69
N LEU A 112 2.99 -1.08 -8.67
CA LEU A 112 3.65 -2.30 -8.19
C LEU A 112 3.38 -3.53 -9.06
N THR A 113 2.40 -3.46 -9.97
CA THR A 113 2.13 -4.54 -10.95
C THR A 113 3.15 -4.56 -12.09
N ASP A 114 3.70 -3.39 -12.48
CA ASP A 114 4.78 -3.31 -13.46
C ASP A 114 6.11 -3.73 -12.80
N GLU A 115 6.56 -4.94 -13.12
CA GLU A 115 7.78 -5.54 -12.54
C GLU A 115 9.01 -4.65 -12.73
N ARG A 116 9.14 -3.97 -13.87
CA ARG A 116 10.27 -3.08 -14.14
C ARG A 116 10.21 -1.82 -13.26
N ARG A 117 9.01 -1.24 -13.06
CA ARG A 117 8.84 -0.09 -12.16
C ARG A 117 9.07 -0.49 -10.71
N ARG A 118 8.51 -1.64 -10.30
CA ARG A 118 8.71 -2.21 -8.96
C ARG A 118 10.18 -2.44 -8.67
N GLU A 119 10.93 -3.06 -9.58
CA GLU A 119 12.36 -3.30 -9.41
C GLU A 119 13.16 -2.01 -9.25
N ARG A 120 12.91 -1.00 -10.09
CA ARG A 120 13.57 0.32 -9.97
C ARG A 120 13.23 1.01 -8.67
N TYR A 121 11.97 0.95 -8.25
CA TYR A 121 11.51 1.49 -6.98
C TYR A 121 12.16 0.80 -5.79
N ASP A 122 12.27 -0.52 -5.82
CA ASP A 122 12.94 -1.31 -4.79
C ASP A 122 14.46 -1.04 -4.74
N GLN A 123 15.06 -0.70 -5.88
CA GLN A 123 16.45 -0.24 -5.96
C GLN A 123 16.65 1.20 -5.46
N GLY A 124 15.58 1.92 -5.11
CA GLY A 124 15.64 3.30 -4.61
C GLY A 124 15.97 4.34 -5.67
N ASP A 125 15.64 4.04 -6.93
CA ASP A 125 15.71 4.97 -8.05
C ASP A 125 14.60 6.03 -7.90
N SER A 126 14.98 7.29 -7.74
CA SER A 126 14.03 8.41 -7.58
C SER A 126 13.23 8.68 -8.85
N ASP A 127 13.72 8.21 -10.00
CA ASP A 127 13.06 8.37 -11.29
C ASP A 127 12.14 7.16 -11.61
N ALA A 128 11.92 6.28 -10.63
CA ALA A 128 11.00 5.15 -10.76
C ALA A 128 9.54 5.61 -10.93
N GLU A 129 9.20 6.80 -10.44
CA GLU A 129 7.84 7.36 -10.53
C GLU A 129 7.39 7.67 -11.97
N GLY A 130 8.32 7.89 -12.91
CA GLY A 130 8.02 8.06 -14.35
C GLY A 130 7.10 9.25 -14.69
N PRO A 131 6.89 9.57 -15.98
CA PRO A 131 6.00 10.67 -16.36
C PRO A 131 4.54 10.36 -15.97
N ASP A 132 3.85 11.43 -15.60
CA ASP A 132 2.57 11.49 -14.90
C ASP A 132 1.47 10.58 -15.47
N TYR A 133 0.68 9.98 -14.57
CA TYR A 133 -0.40 9.03 -14.83
C TYR A 133 -1.61 9.60 -15.59
N GLU A 134 -1.55 10.84 -16.08
CA GLU A 134 -2.67 11.50 -16.77
C GLU A 134 -3.03 10.87 -18.13
N ASP A 135 -2.10 10.14 -18.77
CA ASP A 135 -2.31 9.54 -20.10
C ASP A 135 -2.93 8.12 -20.12
N LEU A 136 -3.16 7.50 -18.95
CA LEU A 136 -3.73 6.13 -18.87
C LEU A 136 -5.25 6.07 -18.70
N PHE A 137 -5.91 7.24 -18.65
CA PHE A 137 -7.36 7.36 -18.54
C PHE A 137 -7.95 7.54 -19.95
N GLY A 138 -8.39 6.43 -20.56
CA GLY A 138 -9.33 6.50 -21.68
C GLY A 138 -10.59 7.29 -21.28
N ALA A 139 -11.28 7.84 -22.28
CA ALA A 139 -12.30 8.91 -22.21
C ALA A 139 -13.45 8.79 -21.17
N ASP A 140 -13.55 7.69 -20.42
CA ASP A 140 -14.56 7.45 -19.38
C ASP A 140 -13.98 7.15 -17.98
N GLY A 141 -12.67 7.32 -17.76
CA GLY A 141 -12.05 7.31 -16.42
C GLY A 141 -11.91 5.93 -15.73
N ILE A 142 -12.36 4.83 -16.35
CA ILE A 142 -12.25 3.47 -15.80
C ILE A 142 -11.27 2.63 -16.64
N PRO A 143 -10.15 2.11 -16.06
CA PRO A 143 -9.22 1.28 -16.81
C PRO A 143 -9.84 -0.06 -17.22
N PHE A 144 -9.53 -0.52 -18.44
CA PHE A 144 -9.98 -1.79 -19.01
C PHE A 144 -9.73 -3.03 -18.12
N PHE A 145 -8.68 -2.99 -17.28
CA PHE A 145 -8.39 -4.03 -16.30
C PHE A 145 -9.46 -4.15 -15.19
N PHE A 146 -10.08 -3.03 -14.78
CA PHE A 146 -11.19 -3.02 -13.82
C PHE A 146 -12.45 -3.66 -14.40
N PHE A 147 -12.74 -3.40 -15.68
CA PHE A 147 -13.86 -4.04 -16.39
C PHE A 147 -13.71 -5.58 -16.39
N PHE A 148 -12.50 -6.09 -16.65
CA PHE A 148 -12.24 -7.53 -16.69
C PHE A 148 -12.28 -8.20 -15.29
N PHE A 149 -11.79 -7.52 -14.25
CA PHE A 149 -11.75 -8.06 -12.88
C PHE A 149 -13.13 -8.08 -12.20
N PHE A 150 -13.94 -7.03 -12.39
CA PHE A 150 -15.32 -6.98 -11.88
C PHE A 150 -16.27 -7.93 -12.65
N LEU A 151 -16.15 -8.06 -13.98
CA LEU A 151 -16.92 -9.06 -14.73
C LEU A 151 -16.57 -10.49 -14.32
N ASN A 152 -15.30 -10.80 -14.07
CA ASN A 152 -14.90 -12.16 -13.72
C ASN A 152 -15.44 -12.58 -12.34
N ASP A 153 -15.52 -11.68 -11.36
CA ASP A 153 -16.13 -11.98 -10.03
C ASP A 153 -17.67 -12.05 -10.13
N LEU A 154 -18.31 -11.26 -11.00
CA LEU A 154 -19.75 -11.35 -11.29
C LEU A 154 -20.12 -12.63 -12.06
N LEU A 155 -19.30 -13.06 -13.02
CA LEU A 155 -19.52 -14.29 -13.79
C LEU A 155 -19.23 -15.55 -12.95
N ASN A 156 -18.24 -15.50 -12.05
CA ASN A 156 -17.94 -16.59 -11.11
C ASN A 156 -19.01 -16.74 -10.01
N SER A 157 -19.65 -15.65 -9.58
CA SER A 157 -20.79 -15.72 -8.66
C SER A 157 -22.07 -16.24 -9.34
N TYR A 158 -22.24 -16.00 -10.64
CA TYR A 158 -23.36 -16.56 -11.42
C TYR A 158 -23.18 -18.05 -11.76
N THR A 159 -21.94 -18.50 -12.00
CA THR A 159 -21.62 -19.90 -12.34
C THR A 159 -21.50 -20.81 -11.12
N ARG A 160 -21.34 -20.26 -9.90
CA ARG A 160 -21.35 -21.02 -8.62
C ARG A 160 -22.69 -20.89 -7.87
N GLY A 161 -23.80 -20.69 -8.58
CA GLY A 161 -25.15 -20.56 -8.00
C GLY A 161 -26.25 -21.40 -8.65
N GLY A 162 -25.96 -22.16 -9.71
CA GLY A 162 -26.97 -22.90 -10.48
C GLY A 162 -26.71 -24.40 -10.52
N GLY A 163 -27.09 -25.15 -9.49
CA GLY A 163 -26.82 -26.59 -9.47
C GLY A 163 -27.37 -27.40 -8.31
N ARG A 164 -28.68 -27.35 -8.04
CA ARG A 164 -29.40 -28.50 -7.46
C ARG A 164 -30.78 -28.65 -8.12
N GLY A 165 -30.81 -29.53 -9.12
CA GLY A 165 -32.04 -30.02 -9.72
C GLY A 165 -32.78 -31.01 -8.81
N ARG A 166 -34.10 -30.82 -8.77
CA ARG A 166 -35.16 -31.80 -9.07
C ARG A 166 -35.23 -33.11 -8.28
N GLY A 167 -36.36 -33.30 -7.58
CA GLY A 167 -36.92 -34.62 -7.29
C GLY A 167 -38.18 -34.58 -6.41
N GLY A 168 -39.37 -34.84 -6.98
CA GLY A 168 -40.54 -35.27 -6.21
C GLY A 168 -41.88 -34.61 -6.59
N ALA A 169 -42.57 -35.18 -7.58
CA ALA A 169 -43.94 -34.83 -7.97
C ALA A 169 -45.01 -35.57 -7.15
N ARG A 170 -46.20 -34.95 -7.01
CA ARG A 170 -47.59 -35.48 -6.88
C ARG A 170 -48.37 -34.59 -5.91
N GLY A 171 -49.61 -34.17 -6.14
CA GLY A 171 -50.61 -34.45 -7.16
C GLY A 171 -51.94 -33.94 -6.61
N HIS A 172 -52.60 -33.07 -7.35
CA HIS A 172 -53.92 -32.48 -7.06
C HIS A 172 -55.02 -33.45 -7.51
N LYS A 173 -56.04 -33.66 -6.68
CA LYS A 173 -57.40 -34.25 -6.92
C LYS A 173 -58.00 -34.48 -5.52
N SER A 174 -59.21 -34.13 -5.15
CA SER A 174 -60.36 -33.45 -5.76
C SER A 174 -61.16 -32.87 -4.59
#